data_AF-S0F636-F1
#
_entry.id   AF-S0F636-F1
#
_cell.length_a   1.000
_cell.length_b   1.000
_cell.length_c   1.000
_cell.angle_alpha   90.00
_cell.angle_beta   90.00
_cell.angle_gamma   90.00
#
_symmetry.space_group_name_H-M   'P 1'
#
loop_
_entity.id
_entity.type
_entity.pdbx_description
1 polymer ?
#
loop_
_entity_poly.entity_id
_entity_poly.type
_entity_poly.pdbx_seq_one_letter_code
_entity_poly.pdbx_strand_id
1 'polypeptide(L)'
;MKRGMAESYNRLVNVFVIACDTCIVGGLFHRFYHWAQDTAWEKTLQASEFQIVATLMLCYLLCAMHTGVILYRRKVFAYEVLTRVAKNVVFFAILGGGILQLGGYMDAWSKLFLAYLLAVLVCVSVFRLGLRMLIKAYRTKGGNLRFVVLVGSADNNRELYQELTSQSWAGYRVLGYFDFEPNGNFPQECPYLGKPQEVTDYLKKHGNTHFLFCCLPSKDREVIMPIIDYCENNLVHFYSVPNVHNYLQNRMYFNMMGNVPYLSLRQDPLSRLGNKMLKRT
;
A
#
# COMPACT_ATOMS: atom_id res chain seq x y z
N MET A 1 20.51 8.74 -0.85
CA MET A 1 20.76 7.29 -0.63
C MET A 1 19.61 6.53 0.06
N LYS A 2 18.96 7.03 1.12
CA LYS A 2 17.88 6.29 1.84
C LYS A 2 16.50 6.22 1.15
N ARG A 3 16.16 7.16 0.25
CA ARG A 3 14.90 7.13 -0.54
C ARG A 3 14.82 5.86 -1.44
N GLY A 4 15.96 5.48 -2.02
CA GLY A 4 16.11 4.21 -2.74
C GLY A 4 15.97 2.98 -1.83
N MET A 5 16.42 3.05 -0.56
CA MET A 5 16.33 1.90 0.34
C MET A 5 14.89 1.58 0.79
N ALA A 6 14.05 2.58 1.04
CA ALA A 6 12.65 2.35 1.43
C ALA A 6 11.80 1.83 0.26
N GLU A 7 12.00 2.39 -0.94
CA GLU A 7 11.37 1.88 -2.18
C GLU A 7 11.91 0.49 -2.55
N SER A 8 13.21 0.26 -2.38
CA SER A 8 13.85 -1.04 -2.60
C SER A 8 13.35 -2.07 -1.60
N TYR A 9 13.18 -1.72 -0.32
CA TYR A 9 12.62 -2.63 0.68
C TYR A 9 11.18 -3.03 0.33
N ASN A 10 10.33 -2.08 -0.06
CA ASN A 10 8.97 -2.40 -0.50
C ASN A 10 8.96 -3.28 -1.77
N ARG A 11 9.88 -3.02 -2.70
CA ARG A 11 10.05 -3.83 -3.91
C ARG A 11 10.51 -5.25 -3.58
N LEU A 12 11.48 -5.40 -2.68
CA LEU A 12 11.98 -6.68 -2.19
C LEU A 12 10.87 -7.48 -1.51
N VAL A 13 10.09 -6.84 -0.63
CA VAL A 13 8.93 -7.49 0.00
C VAL A 13 7.93 -7.94 -1.05
N ASN A 14 7.60 -7.10 -2.04
CA ASN A 14 6.69 -7.50 -3.11
C ASN A 14 7.21 -8.68 -3.93
N VAL A 15 8.49 -8.67 -4.32
CA VAL A 15 9.13 -9.77 -5.06
C VAL A 15 9.11 -11.05 -4.22
N PHE A 16 9.44 -10.96 -2.93
CA PHE A 16 9.40 -12.09 -2.02
C PHE A 16 7.99 -12.69 -1.92
N VAL A 17 6.95 -11.86 -1.78
CA VAL A 17 5.57 -12.35 -1.73
C VAL A 17 5.17 -13.03 -3.04
N ILE A 18 5.52 -12.45 -4.19
CA ILE A 18 5.22 -13.05 -5.51
C ILE A 18 5.95 -14.39 -5.67
N ALA A 19 7.21 -14.48 -5.26
CA ALA A 19 7.98 -15.73 -5.31
C ALA A 19 7.33 -16.81 -4.42
N CYS A 20 6.96 -16.47 -3.18
CA CYS A 20 6.27 -17.40 -2.29
C CYS A 20 4.93 -17.88 -2.85
N ASP A 21 4.10 -16.98 -3.38
CA ASP A 21 2.83 -17.36 -4.00
C ASP A 21 3.05 -18.30 -5.20
N THR A 22 4.07 -18.03 -6.03
CA THR A 22 4.43 -18.87 -7.18
C THR A 22 4.88 -20.25 -6.73
N CYS A 23 5.68 -20.35 -5.67
CA CYS A 23 6.08 -21.62 -5.06
C CYS A 23 4.88 -22.38 -4.47
N ILE A 24 3.92 -21.69 -3.84
CA ILE A 24 2.69 -22.31 -3.33
C ILE A 24 1.90 -22.94 -4.49
N VAL A 25 1.75 -22.23 -5.60
CA VAL A 25 1.03 -22.71 -6.80
C VAL A 25 1.69 -23.98 -7.36
N GLY A 26 3.01 -23.94 -7.60
CA GLY A 26 3.75 -25.10 -8.10
C GLY A 26 3.72 -26.29 -7.13
N GLY A 27 3.95 -26.04 -5.84
CA GLY A 27 3.95 -27.08 -4.81
C GLY A 27 2.58 -27.71 -4.56
N LEU A 28 1.49 -26.93 -4.68
CA LEU A 28 0.13 -27.46 -4.64
C LEU A 28 -0.15 -28.37 -5.82
N PHE A 29 0.27 -27.97 -7.03
CA PHE A 29 0.07 -28.81 -8.22
C PHE A 29 0.85 -30.12 -8.10
N HIS A 30 2.11 -30.08 -7.67
CA HIS A 30 2.93 -31.28 -7.45
C HIS A 30 2.28 -32.23 -6.43
N ARG A 31 1.77 -31.71 -5.31
CA ARG A 31 1.02 -32.51 -4.32
C ARG A 31 -0.26 -33.10 -4.90
N PHE A 32 -0.99 -32.32 -5.69
CA PHE A 32 -2.23 -32.76 -6.33
C PHE A 32 -1.96 -33.85 -7.37
N TYR A 33 -0.85 -33.75 -8.10
CA TYR A 33 -0.38 -34.74 -9.07
C TYR A 33 -0.05 -36.08 -8.38
N HIS A 34 0.77 -36.06 -7.32
CA HIS A 34 1.09 -37.28 -6.55
C HIS A 34 -0.15 -37.91 -5.90
N TRP A 35 -1.11 -37.10 -5.43
CA TRP A 35 -2.36 -37.62 -4.88
C TRP A 35 -3.26 -38.24 -5.95
N ALA A 36 -3.23 -37.72 -7.18
CA ALA A 36 -4.01 -38.20 -8.31
C ALA A 36 -3.35 -39.36 -9.08
N GLN A 37 -2.15 -39.78 -8.67
CA GLN A 37 -1.31 -40.77 -9.37
C GLN A 37 -1.95 -42.17 -9.46
N ASP A 38 -2.90 -42.50 -8.57
CA ASP A 38 -3.67 -43.76 -8.59
C ASP A 38 -5.09 -43.61 -9.19
N THR A 39 -5.42 -42.45 -9.78
CA THR A 39 -6.75 -42.15 -10.32
C THR A 39 -6.74 -42.15 -11.84
N ALA A 40 -7.91 -42.15 -12.50
CA ALA A 40 -8.07 -42.08 -13.97
C ALA A 40 -7.42 -40.85 -14.66
N TRP A 41 -6.69 -40.03 -13.91
CA TRP A 41 -6.05 -38.78 -14.27
C TRP A 41 -4.65 -38.93 -14.85
N GLU A 42 -3.91 -39.99 -14.51
CA GLU A 42 -2.61 -40.28 -15.13
C GLU A 42 -2.75 -40.39 -16.67
N LYS A 43 -3.90 -40.91 -17.14
CA LYS A 43 -4.22 -41.01 -18.58
C LYS A 43 -4.59 -39.68 -19.24
N THR A 44 -4.89 -38.63 -18.48
CA THR A 44 -5.27 -37.31 -19.00
C THR A 44 -4.06 -36.38 -19.14
N LEU A 45 -2.95 -36.65 -18.44
CA LEU A 45 -1.72 -35.89 -18.57
C LEU A 45 -0.86 -36.44 -19.72
N GLN A 46 -0.75 -35.66 -20.81
CA GLN A 46 0.02 -36.05 -22.00
C GLN A 46 1.48 -35.57 -21.96
N ALA A 47 1.89 -34.82 -20.93
CA ALA A 47 3.23 -34.24 -20.83
C ALA A 47 3.89 -34.49 -19.47
N SER A 48 5.21 -34.25 -19.46
CA SER A 48 6.02 -34.37 -18.26
C SER A 48 5.52 -33.43 -17.17
N GLU A 49 5.35 -33.96 -15.96
CA GLU A 49 4.95 -33.23 -14.75
C GLU A 49 5.70 -31.89 -14.59
N PHE A 50 7.01 -31.92 -14.82
CA PHE A 50 7.87 -30.74 -14.69
C PHE A 50 7.47 -29.62 -15.67
N GLN A 51 7.06 -29.95 -16.90
CA GLN A 51 6.65 -28.97 -17.90
C GLN A 51 5.35 -28.28 -17.49
N ILE A 52 4.40 -29.02 -16.91
CA ILE A 52 3.11 -28.48 -16.47
C ILE A 52 3.30 -27.59 -15.25
N VAL A 53 4.08 -28.04 -14.26
CA VAL A 53 4.42 -27.23 -13.07
C VAL A 53 5.13 -25.94 -13.48
N ALA A 54 6.15 -26.02 -14.35
CA ALA A 54 6.90 -24.85 -14.81
C ALA A 54 6.00 -23.86 -15.56
N THR A 55 5.11 -24.36 -16.42
CA THR A 55 4.14 -23.52 -17.16
C THR A 55 3.19 -22.81 -16.20
N LEU A 56 2.63 -23.52 -15.22
CA LEU A 56 1.75 -22.94 -14.21
C LEU A 56 2.46 -21.89 -13.34
N MET A 57 3.70 -22.17 -12.92
CA MET A 57 4.50 -21.21 -12.15
C MET A 57 4.77 -19.93 -12.98
N LEU A 58 5.13 -20.08 -14.26
CA LEU A 58 5.40 -18.94 -15.14
C LEU A 58 4.13 -18.12 -15.41
N CYS A 59 3.00 -18.79 -15.71
CA CYS A 59 1.70 -18.12 -15.89
C CYS A 59 1.29 -17.35 -14.63
N TYR A 60 1.44 -17.95 -13.45
CA TYR A 60 1.12 -17.29 -12.20
C TYR A 60 2.02 -16.08 -11.93
N LEU A 61 3.34 -16.21 -12.20
CA LEU A 61 4.30 -15.13 -12.05
C LEU A 61 3.91 -13.91 -12.92
N LEU A 62 3.56 -14.14 -14.18
CA LEU A 62 3.12 -13.09 -15.10
C LEU A 62 1.82 -12.41 -14.62
N CYS A 63 0.83 -13.18 -14.17
CA CYS A 63 -0.41 -12.63 -13.60
C CYS A 63 -0.14 -11.80 -12.34
N ALA A 64 0.74 -12.28 -11.45
CA ALA A 64 1.08 -11.60 -10.21
C ALA A 64 1.84 -10.28 -10.46
N MET A 65 2.70 -10.24 -11.48
CA MET A 65 3.38 -9.01 -11.90
C MET A 65 2.39 -7.97 -12.45
N HIS A 66 1.41 -8.38 -13.26
CA HIS A 66 0.43 -7.48 -13.86
C HIS A 66 -0.60 -6.94 -12.85
N THR A 67 -1.04 -7.75 -11.89
CA THR A 67 -2.07 -7.36 -10.91
C THR A 67 -1.54 -6.39 -9.84
N GLY A 68 -0.22 -6.33 -9.65
CA GLY A 68 0.45 -5.42 -8.74
C GLY A 68 0.22 -5.75 -7.26
N VAL A 69 1.28 -6.10 -6.54
CA VAL A 69 1.21 -6.31 -5.09
C VAL A 69 1.38 -4.97 -4.37
N ILE A 70 0.27 -4.39 -3.90
CA ILE A 70 0.32 -3.18 -3.07
C ILE A 70 0.11 -3.59 -1.61
N LEU A 71 1.14 -4.16 -0.98
CA LEU A 71 1.20 -4.37 0.47
C LEU A 71 1.61 -3.08 1.23
N TYR A 72 2.04 -2.04 0.52
CA TYR A 72 2.58 -0.80 1.11
C TYR A 72 1.51 0.14 1.67
N ARG A 73 0.27 0.06 1.19
CA ARG A 73 -0.81 0.87 1.78
C ARG A 73 -1.08 0.33 3.18
N ARG A 74 -0.65 1.10 4.18
CA ARG A 74 -0.80 0.75 5.60
C ARG A 74 -2.27 0.47 5.89
N LYS A 75 -3.19 1.34 5.44
CA LYS A 75 -4.66 1.14 5.48
C LYS A 75 -5.15 0.36 4.24
N VAL A 76 -5.26 -0.96 4.36
CA VAL A 76 -5.95 -1.82 3.39
C VAL A 76 -6.89 -2.71 4.18
N PHE A 77 -8.11 -2.98 3.77
CA PHE A 77 -9.00 -3.88 4.51
C PHE A 77 -8.77 -5.35 4.10
N ALA A 78 -9.17 -6.31 4.95
CA ALA A 78 -8.96 -7.74 4.63
C ALA A 78 -9.67 -8.14 3.31
N TYR A 79 -10.86 -7.57 3.06
CA TYR A 79 -11.61 -7.80 1.83
C TYR A 79 -10.85 -7.31 0.59
N GLU A 80 -10.12 -6.18 0.65
CA GLU A 80 -9.38 -5.67 -0.50
C GLU A 80 -8.24 -6.62 -0.92
N VAL A 81 -7.62 -7.30 0.06
CA VAL A 81 -6.63 -8.34 -0.21
C VAL A 81 -7.31 -9.53 -0.88
N LEU A 82 -8.44 -9.99 -0.33
CA LEU A 82 -9.16 -11.14 -0.87
C LEU A 82 -9.69 -10.89 -2.29
N THR A 83 -10.28 -9.71 -2.55
CA THR A 83 -10.73 -9.33 -3.90
C THR A 83 -9.58 -9.32 -4.90
N ARG A 84 -8.37 -8.89 -4.49
CA ARG A 84 -7.20 -8.92 -5.37
C ARG A 84 -6.67 -10.33 -5.61
N VAL A 85 -6.62 -11.16 -4.58
CA VAL A 85 -6.24 -12.57 -4.73
C VAL A 85 -7.24 -13.28 -5.66
N ALA A 86 -8.54 -13.07 -5.46
CA ALA A 86 -9.58 -13.61 -6.32
C ALA A 86 -9.41 -13.15 -7.78
N LYS A 87 -9.17 -11.85 -8.02
CA LYS A 87 -8.88 -11.34 -9.37
C LYS A 87 -7.64 -12.00 -9.98
N ASN A 88 -6.55 -12.14 -9.21
CA ASN A 88 -5.32 -12.78 -9.69
C ASN A 88 -5.55 -14.25 -10.04
N VAL A 89 -6.29 -14.99 -9.21
CA VAL A 89 -6.65 -16.40 -9.47
C VAL A 89 -7.56 -16.52 -10.70
N VAL A 90 -8.50 -15.61 -10.91
CA VAL A 90 -9.34 -15.60 -12.13
C VAL A 90 -8.49 -15.35 -13.38
N PHE A 91 -7.59 -14.35 -13.36
CA PHE A 91 -6.66 -14.13 -14.47
C PHE A 91 -5.77 -15.34 -14.72
N PHE A 92 -5.24 -15.94 -13.65
CA PHE A 92 -4.45 -17.16 -13.73
C PHE A 92 -5.23 -18.35 -14.30
N ALA A 93 -6.50 -18.52 -13.93
CA ALA A 93 -7.36 -19.57 -14.46
C ALA A 93 -7.57 -19.42 -15.97
N ILE A 94 -7.78 -18.20 -16.45
CA ILE A 94 -7.95 -17.91 -17.89
C ILE A 94 -6.64 -18.14 -18.65
N LEU A 95 -5.53 -17.57 -18.17
CA LEU A 95 -4.23 -17.64 -18.84
C LEU A 95 -3.64 -19.05 -18.77
N GLY A 96 -3.55 -19.61 -17.57
CA GLY A 96 -3.02 -20.95 -17.31
C GLY A 96 -3.90 -22.04 -17.89
N GLY A 97 -5.22 -21.96 -17.69
CA GLY A 97 -6.16 -22.91 -18.29
C GLY A 97 -6.17 -22.84 -19.82
N GLY A 98 -6.11 -21.64 -20.40
CA GLY A 98 -6.03 -21.46 -21.85
C GLY A 98 -4.76 -22.05 -22.45
N ILE A 99 -3.60 -21.81 -21.84
CA ILE A 99 -2.31 -22.36 -22.32
C ILE A 99 -2.28 -23.89 -22.17
N LEU A 100 -2.79 -24.43 -21.06
CA LEU A 100 -2.85 -25.88 -20.86
C LEU A 100 -3.79 -26.57 -21.85
N GLN A 101 -4.92 -25.96 -22.17
CA GLN A 101 -5.88 -26.46 -23.16
C GLN A 101 -5.28 -26.43 -24.59
N LEU A 102 -4.68 -25.30 -24.98
CA LEU A 102 -4.08 -25.14 -26.31
C LEU A 102 -2.85 -26.04 -26.50
N GLY A 103 -2.09 -26.29 -25.44
CA GLY A 103 -0.94 -27.18 -25.46
C GLY A 103 -1.28 -28.67 -25.35
N GLY A 104 -2.56 -29.04 -25.21
CA GLY A 104 -2.98 -30.44 -25.05
C GLY A 104 -2.50 -31.10 -23.75
N TYR A 105 -2.02 -30.30 -22.79
CA TYR A 105 -1.36 -30.79 -21.59
C TYR A 105 -2.36 -31.37 -20.57
N MET A 106 -3.55 -30.78 -20.49
CA MET A 106 -4.59 -31.13 -19.52
C MET A 106 -5.93 -30.53 -19.93
N ASP A 107 -7.04 -31.22 -19.65
CA ASP A 107 -8.38 -30.68 -19.90
C ASP A 107 -8.76 -29.63 -18.84
N ALA A 108 -8.84 -28.37 -19.26
CA ALA A 108 -9.14 -27.23 -18.40
C ALA A 108 -10.58 -27.27 -17.83
N TRP A 109 -11.47 -28.07 -18.41
CA TRP A 109 -12.85 -28.22 -17.95
C TRP A 109 -13.02 -29.31 -16.88
N SER A 110 -11.93 -29.95 -16.46
CA SER A 110 -11.98 -30.98 -15.44
C SER A 110 -12.38 -30.43 -14.06
N LYS A 111 -13.23 -31.18 -13.34
CA LYS A 111 -13.57 -30.90 -11.92
C LYS A 111 -12.34 -30.80 -11.02
N LEU A 112 -11.25 -31.49 -11.40
CA LEU A 112 -9.99 -31.50 -10.67
C LEU A 112 -9.17 -30.22 -10.90
N PHE A 113 -9.21 -29.63 -12.10
CA PHE A 113 -8.62 -28.30 -12.32
C PHE A 113 -9.37 -27.24 -11.52
N LEU A 114 -10.70 -27.33 -11.45
CA LEU A 114 -11.50 -26.47 -10.58
C LEU A 114 -11.13 -26.64 -9.10
N ALA A 115 -10.99 -27.89 -8.63
CA ALA A 115 -10.56 -28.17 -7.26
C ALA A 115 -9.15 -27.60 -6.97
N TYR A 116 -8.23 -27.73 -7.91
CA TYR A 116 -6.90 -27.12 -7.84
C TYR A 116 -6.97 -25.58 -7.75
N LEU A 117 -7.76 -24.93 -8.59
CA LEU A 117 -7.94 -23.47 -8.54
C LEU A 117 -8.53 -23.01 -7.20
N LEU A 118 -9.49 -23.75 -6.65
CA LEU A 118 -10.05 -23.49 -5.32
C LEU A 118 -9.01 -23.67 -4.22
N ALA A 119 -8.19 -24.72 -4.28
CA ALA A 119 -7.10 -24.94 -3.34
C ALA A 119 -6.07 -23.80 -3.40
N VAL A 120 -5.67 -23.36 -4.61
CA VAL A 120 -4.80 -22.21 -4.81
C VAL A 120 -5.42 -20.94 -4.20
N LEU A 121 -6.71 -20.68 -4.45
CA LEU A 121 -7.42 -19.53 -3.88
C LEU A 121 -7.35 -19.53 -2.36
N VAL A 122 -7.64 -20.66 -1.71
CA VAL A 122 -7.62 -20.79 -0.25
C VAL A 122 -6.21 -20.64 0.31
N CYS A 123 -5.24 -21.40 -0.21
CA CYS A 123 -3.87 -21.39 0.30
C CYS A 123 -3.18 -20.04 0.14
N VAL A 124 -3.29 -19.40 -1.04
CA VAL A 124 -2.73 -18.06 -1.27
C VAL A 124 -3.43 -17.03 -0.37
N SER A 125 -4.76 -17.12 -0.20
CA SER A 125 -5.49 -16.21 0.69
C SER A 125 -5.02 -16.35 2.15
N VAL A 126 -4.89 -17.58 2.64
CA VAL A 126 -4.41 -17.86 4.01
C VAL A 126 -2.98 -17.34 4.18
N PHE A 127 -2.08 -17.61 3.22
CA PHE A 127 -0.71 -17.10 3.26
C PHE A 127 -0.66 -15.57 3.28
N ARG A 128 -1.40 -14.90 2.39
CA ARG A 128 -1.47 -13.43 2.30
C ARG A 128 -2.01 -12.80 3.58
N LEU A 129 -3.07 -13.38 4.16
CA LEU A 129 -3.63 -12.94 5.44
C LEU A 129 -2.69 -13.20 6.61
N GLY A 130 -2.04 -14.37 6.65
CA GLY A 130 -1.05 -14.75 7.66
C GLY A 130 0.16 -13.81 7.66
N LEU A 131 0.77 -13.58 6.51
CA LEU A 131 1.88 -12.63 6.35
C LEU A 131 1.47 -11.23 6.80
N ARG A 132 0.25 -10.82 6.46
CA ARG A 132 -0.28 -9.52 6.88
C ARG A 132 -0.44 -9.44 8.40
N MET A 133 -0.96 -10.47 9.05
CA MET A 133 -1.05 -10.53 10.51
C MET A 133 0.34 -10.48 11.15
N LEU A 134 1.33 -11.16 10.58
CA LEU A 134 2.71 -11.13 11.05
C LEU A 134 3.31 -9.72 10.94
N ILE A 135 3.15 -9.05 9.79
CA ILE A 135 3.61 -7.67 9.60
C ILE A 135 2.88 -6.71 10.57
N LYS A 136 1.58 -6.92 10.78
CA LYS A 136 0.79 -6.15 11.74
C LYS A 136 1.33 -6.30 13.15
N ALA A 137 1.57 -7.54 13.59
CA ALA A 137 2.12 -7.86 14.90
C ALA A 137 3.53 -7.30 15.09
N TYR A 138 4.38 -7.38 14.07
CA TYR A 138 5.72 -6.80 14.07
C TYR A 138 5.68 -5.28 14.24
N ARG A 139 4.76 -4.58 13.55
CA ARG A 139 4.58 -3.13 13.68
C ARG A 139 4.02 -2.71 15.03
N THR A 140 3.06 -3.46 15.58
CA THR A 140 2.51 -3.17 16.92
C THR A 140 3.54 -3.35 18.03
N LYS A 141 4.54 -4.22 17.83
CA LYS A 141 5.68 -4.40 18.75
C LYS A 141 6.78 -3.33 18.59
N GLY A 142 6.59 -2.34 17.72
CA GLY A 142 7.54 -1.25 17.51
C GLY A 142 8.51 -1.42 16.34
N GLY A 143 8.33 -2.44 15.50
CA GLY A 143 9.11 -2.62 14.27
C GLY A 143 8.67 -1.67 13.14
N ASN A 144 9.63 -1.13 12.38
CA ASN A 144 9.37 -0.25 11.22
C ASN A 144 8.45 0.95 11.53
N LEU A 145 8.66 1.56 12.71
CA LEU A 145 8.01 2.79 13.12
C LEU A 145 8.49 3.97 12.27
N ARG A 146 7.54 4.82 11.91
CA ARG A 146 7.80 6.11 11.26
C ARG A 146 7.55 7.21 12.27
N PHE A 147 8.61 7.90 12.65
CA PHE A 147 8.53 9.01 13.59
C PHE A 147 8.03 10.27 12.89
N VAL A 148 7.06 10.91 13.53
CA VAL A 148 6.35 12.07 13.00
C VAL A 148 6.46 13.24 13.97
N VAL A 149 6.70 14.43 13.44
CA VAL A 149 6.62 15.69 14.19
C VAL A 149 5.48 16.53 13.61
N LEU A 150 4.74 17.20 14.48
CA LEU A 150 3.63 18.09 14.13
C LEU A 150 4.04 19.55 14.38
N VAL A 151 3.65 20.48 13.52
CA VAL A 151 3.96 21.92 13.64
C VAL A 151 2.72 22.76 13.38
N GLY A 152 2.44 23.75 14.23
CA GLY A 152 1.35 24.73 14.07
C GLY A 152 -0.01 24.28 14.60
N SER A 153 -1.08 24.81 13.97
CA SER A 153 -2.49 24.78 14.41
C SER A 153 -2.89 23.55 15.22
N ALA A 154 -3.23 23.78 16.48
CA ALA A 154 -3.57 22.73 17.45
C ALA A 154 -4.75 21.85 17.04
N ASP A 155 -5.84 22.41 16.49
CA ASP A 155 -7.03 21.63 16.15
C ASP A 155 -6.77 20.64 15.00
N ASN A 156 -6.15 21.11 13.91
CA ASN A 156 -5.77 20.26 12.78
C ASN A 156 -4.76 19.18 13.20
N ASN A 157 -3.76 19.58 14.00
CA ASN A 157 -2.75 18.64 14.48
C ASN A 157 -3.35 17.60 15.44
N ARG A 158 -4.40 17.93 16.19
CA ARG A 158 -5.12 16.97 17.03
C ARG A 158 -5.90 15.95 16.21
N GLU A 159 -6.63 16.38 15.18
CA GLU A 159 -7.32 15.47 14.26
C GLU A 159 -6.32 14.58 13.53
N LEU A 160 -5.22 15.16 13.04
CA LEU A 160 -4.14 14.42 12.39
C LEU A 160 -3.45 13.44 13.35
N TYR A 161 -3.21 13.84 14.60
CA TYR A 161 -2.68 12.97 15.64
C TYR A 161 -3.59 11.75 15.83
N GLN A 162 -4.90 11.96 15.99
CA GLN A 162 -5.87 10.89 16.12
C GLN A 162 -5.88 9.99 14.88
N GLU A 163 -5.81 10.55 13.67
CA GLU A 163 -5.82 9.77 12.43
C GLU A 163 -4.54 8.93 12.24
N LEU A 164 -3.39 9.43 12.72
CA LEU A 164 -2.09 8.75 12.69
C LEU A 164 -1.97 7.68 13.79
N THR A 165 -2.56 7.91 14.96
CA THR A 165 -2.41 7.06 16.16
C THR A 165 -3.59 6.12 16.40
N SER A 166 -4.76 6.37 15.82
CA SER A 166 -5.98 5.54 15.96
C SER A 166 -5.74 4.07 15.62
N GLN A 167 -4.76 3.79 14.78
CA GLN A 167 -4.42 2.45 14.33
C GLN A 167 -2.94 2.17 14.61
N SER A 168 -2.65 1.49 15.73
CA SER A 168 -1.29 1.11 16.14
C SER A 168 -0.49 0.36 15.06
N TRP A 169 -1.18 -0.41 14.20
CA TRP A 169 -0.58 -1.12 13.07
C TRP A 169 -0.18 -0.23 11.89
N ALA A 170 -0.65 1.02 11.86
CA ALA A 170 -0.20 2.00 10.90
C ALA A 170 1.28 2.32 11.11
N GLY A 171 1.86 2.03 12.28
CA GLY A 171 3.29 2.16 12.54
C GLY A 171 3.79 3.60 12.43
N TYR A 172 2.96 4.56 12.83
CA TYR A 172 3.35 5.95 13.05
C TYR A 172 3.51 6.18 14.54
N ARG A 173 4.54 6.92 14.91
CA ARG A 173 4.75 7.38 16.28
C ARG A 173 4.98 8.89 16.25
N VAL A 174 4.03 9.63 16.79
CA VAL A 174 4.17 11.08 16.93
C VAL A 174 5.14 11.34 18.09
N LEU A 175 6.19 12.09 17.84
CA LEU A 175 7.21 12.46 18.83
C LEU A 175 6.75 13.62 19.72
N GLY A 176 5.90 14.48 19.17
CA GLY A 176 5.36 15.66 19.82
C GLY A 176 4.99 16.72 18.80
N TYR A 177 4.66 17.91 19.30
CA TYR A 177 4.22 19.03 18.48
C TYR A 177 4.96 20.33 18.81
N PHE A 178 5.08 21.20 17.81
CA PHE A 178 5.58 22.55 17.93
C PHE A 178 4.46 23.54 17.67
N ASP A 179 4.28 24.51 18.55
CA ASP A 179 3.31 25.60 18.37
C ASP A 179 3.79 26.85 19.10
N PHE A 180 3.26 28.02 18.74
CA PHE A 180 3.68 29.28 19.38
C PHE A 180 3.37 29.30 20.88
N GLU A 181 2.28 28.64 21.27
CA GLU A 181 1.85 28.46 22.65
C GLU A 181 1.52 26.98 22.91
N PRO A 182 1.82 26.45 24.11
CA PRO A 182 1.46 25.10 24.48
C PRO A 182 -0.07 24.96 24.59
N ASN A 183 -0.60 23.88 24.03
CA ASN A 183 -2.03 23.58 24.10
C ASN A 183 -2.28 22.34 24.98
N GLY A 184 -3.10 22.52 26.03
CA GLY A 184 -3.47 21.45 26.96
C GLY A 184 -4.40 20.37 26.39
N ASN A 185 -4.91 20.54 25.17
CA ASN A 185 -5.84 19.61 24.53
C ASN A 185 -5.14 18.44 23.82
N PHE A 186 -3.81 18.42 23.78
CA PHE A 186 -3.05 17.26 23.28
C PHE A 186 -2.95 16.18 24.37
N PRO A 187 -3.06 14.89 23.99
CA PRO A 187 -2.85 13.79 24.92
C PRO A 187 -1.39 13.74 25.39
N GLN A 188 -1.14 13.16 26.57
CA GLN A 188 0.19 13.14 27.20
C GLN A 188 1.28 12.49 26.33
N GLU A 189 0.89 11.57 25.45
CA GLU A 189 1.81 10.91 24.51
C GLU A 189 2.30 11.83 23.39
N CYS A 190 1.70 13.02 23.22
CA CYS A 190 2.09 14.05 22.26
C CYS A 190 2.56 15.32 23.00
N PRO A 191 3.81 15.33 23.53
CA PRO A 191 4.30 16.45 24.31
C PRO A 191 4.55 17.70 23.45
N TYR A 192 4.47 18.86 24.08
CA TYR A 192 4.94 20.12 23.52
C TYR A 192 6.47 20.12 23.45
N LEU A 193 7.04 20.30 22.25
CA LEU A 193 8.47 20.25 22.01
C LEU A 193 9.12 21.63 21.92
N GLY A 194 8.33 22.69 21.78
CA GLY A 194 8.82 24.07 21.69
C GLY A 194 8.11 24.89 20.62
N LYS A 195 8.72 26.02 20.27
CA LYS A 195 8.19 26.93 19.26
C LYS A 195 8.57 26.50 17.84
N PRO A 196 7.79 26.87 16.81
CA PRO A 196 8.08 26.53 15.42
C PRO A 196 9.50 26.89 14.94
N GLN A 197 10.11 27.96 15.47
CA GLN A 197 11.48 28.36 15.14
C GLN A 197 12.53 27.32 15.59
N GLU A 198 12.22 26.55 16.64
CA GLU A 198 13.14 25.57 17.24
C GLU A 198 13.07 24.20 16.55
N VAL A 199 12.14 24.02 15.60
CA VAL A 199 11.94 22.76 14.87
C VAL A 199 13.23 22.29 14.21
N THR A 200 13.94 23.17 13.50
CA THR A 200 15.15 22.78 12.77
C THR A 200 16.24 22.28 13.71
N ASP A 201 16.42 22.92 14.86
CA ASP A 201 17.41 22.52 15.86
C ASP A 201 17.01 21.23 16.59
N TYR A 202 15.71 21.03 16.85
CA TYR A 202 15.19 19.76 17.33
C TYR A 202 15.48 18.63 16.34
N LEU A 203 15.21 18.83 15.05
CA LEU A 203 15.44 17.82 14.02
C LEU A 203 16.93 17.48 13.85
N LYS A 204 17.84 18.44 14.05
CA LYS A 204 19.29 18.20 14.06
C LYS A 204 19.71 17.33 15.25
N LYS A 205 19.16 17.62 16.45
CA LYS A 205 19.42 16.85 17.67
C LYS A 205 18.80 15.45 17.62
N HIS A 206 17.64 15.32 16.98
CA HIS A 206 16.86 14.09 16.87
C HIS A 206 16.71 13.63 15.42
N GLY A 207 17.80 13.07 14.87
CA GLY A 207 17.89 12.59 13.48
C GLY A 207 17.02 11.36 13.11
N ASN A 208 16.07 10.97 13.96
CA ASN A 208 15.18 9.84 13.74
C ASN A 208 13.81 10.24 13.17
N THR A 209 13.55 11.54 12.97
CA THR A 209 12.29 12.03 12.41
C THR A 209 12.19 11.73 10.91
N HIS A 210 11.09 11.12 10.48
CA HIS A 210 10.87 10.77 9.08
C HIS A 210 9.87 11.67 8.38
N PHE A 211 8.87 12.17 9.11
CA PHE A 211 7.79 12.99 8.57
C PHE A 211 7.57 14.21 9.45
N LEU A 212 7.31 15.35 8.81
CA LEU A 212 6.90 16.57 9.44
C LEU A 212 5.60 17.04 8.79
N PHE A 213 4.56 17.21 9.60
CA PHE A 213 3.31 17.82 9.15
C PHE A 213 3.21 19.25 9.67
N CYS A 214 3.10 20.19 8.75
CA CYS A 214 3.02 21.62 9.04
C CYS A 214 1.60 22.12 8.78
N CYS A 215 0.94 22.55 9.85
CA CYS A 215 -0.37 23.18 9.86
C CYS A 215 -0.28 24.70 10.10
N LEU A 216 0.89 25.30 9.90
CA LEU A 216 1.05 26.75 10.01
C LEU A 216 0.38 27.46 8.83
N PRO A 217 -0.26 28.62 9.06
CA PRO A 217 -0.84 29.42 7.99
C PRO A 217 0.25 30.09 7.15
N SER A 218 -0.05 30.38 5.87
CA SER A 218 0.91 30.97 4.92
C SER A 218 1.49 32.32 5.34
N LYS A 219 0.86 33.02 6.30
CA LYS A 219 1.40 34.24 6.90
C LYS A 219 2.74 34.00 7.62
N ASP A 220 2.97 32.80 8.14
CA ASP A 220 4.19 32.43 8.88
C ASP A 220 5.27 31.91 7.94
N ARG A 221 5.31 32.41 6.69
CA ARG A 221 6.23 31.97 5.63
C ARG A 221 7.70 32.02 6.08
N GLU A 222 8.07 33.04 6.85
CA GLU A 222 9.43 33.23 7.36
C GLU A 222 9.88 32.08 8.27
N VAL A 223 8.94 31.43 8.97
CA VAL A 223 9.18 30.25 9.81
C VAL A 223 9.12 28.96 8.99
N ILE A 224 8.19 28.89 8.04
CA ILE A 224 7.95 27.67 7.24
C ILE A 224 9.10 27.41 6.27
N MET A 225 9.63 28.43 5.60
CA MET A 225 10.67 28.27 4.57
C MET A 225 11.94 27.58 5.11
N PRO A 226 12.55 28.01 6.24
CA PRO A 226 13.69 27.31 6.83
C PRO A 226 13.40 25.84 7.18
N ILE A 227 12.18 25.52 7.60
CA ILE A 227 11.77 24.14 7.92
C ILE A 227 11.72 23.29 6.64
N ILE A 228 11.16 23.83 5.55
CA ILE A 228 11.12 23.16 4.24
C ILE A 228 12.55 22.88 3.77
N ASP A 229 13.40 23.92 3.75
CA ASP A 229 14.79 23.81 3.30
C ASP A 229 15.56 22.76 4.11
N TYR A 230 15.37 22.73 5.43
CA TYR A 230 15.96 21.71 6.28
C TYR A 230 15.46 20.30 5.92
N CYS A 231 14.15 20.14 5.73
CA CYS A 231 13.53 18.85 5.45
C CYS A 231 14.00 18.26 4.12
N GLU A 232 14.06 19.08 3.07
CA GLU A 232 14.56 18.68 1.75
C GLU A 232 16.02 18.22 1.80
N ASN A 233 16.86 18.92 2.57
CA ASN A 233 18.28 18.58 2.73
C ASN A 233 18.54 17.38 3.65
N ASN A 234 17.62 17.05 4.57
CA ASN A 234 17.84 16.03 5.61
C ASN A 234 16.94 14.79 5.47
N LEU A 235 16.33 14.57 4.29
CA LEU A 235 15.47 13.42 3.99
C LEU A 235 14.25 13.29 4.92
N VAL A 236 13.81 14.40 5.52
CA VAL A 236 12.57 14.48 6.28
C VAL A 236 11.46 14.85 5.31
N HIS A 237 10.39 14.06 5.28
CA HIS A 237 9.26 14.35 4.39
C HIS A 237 8.40 15.46 4.99
N PHE A 238 8.43 16.64 4.36
CA PHE A 238 7.56 17.75 4.70
C PHE A 238 6.18 17.58 4.05
N TYR A 239 5.12 17.74 4.84
CA TYR A 239 3.74 17.80 4.38
C TYR A 239 3.07 19.06 4.91
N SER A 240 2.60 19.92 4.01
CA SER A 240 1.74 21.05 4.36
C SER A 240 0.29 20.56 4.50
N VAL A 241 -0.33 20.80 5.65
CA VAL A 241 -1.72 20.43 5.93
C VAL A 241 -2.51 21.74 6.06
N PRO A 242 -3.29 22.12 5.04
CA PRO A 242 -4.00 23.38 5.05
C PRO A 242 -5.17 23.34 6.05
N ASN A 243 -5.40 24.44 6.76
CA ASN A 243 -6.57 24.59 7.63
C ASN A 243 -7.80 24.96 6.80
N VAL A 244 -8.51 23.94 6.33
CA VAL A 244 -9.71 24.08 5.51
C VAL A 244 -10.94 23.47 6.17
N HIS A 245 -10.80 22.92 7.38
CA HIS A 245 -11.85 22.19 8.10
C HIS A 245 -13.13 23.04 8.29
N ASN A 246 -12.98 24.35 8.55
CA ASN A 246 -14.11 25.27 8.75
C ASN A 246 -14.94 25.57 7.50
N TYR A 247 -14.48 25.20 6.30
CA TYR A 247 -15.16 25.53 5.04
C TYR A 247 -15.78 24.31 4.33
N LEU A 248 -15.56 23.09 4.82
CA LEU A 248 -15.64 21.90 3.97
C LEU A 248 -16.26 20.67 4.64
N GLN A 249 -17.47 20.32 4.19
CA GLN A 249 -18.10 19.02 4.46
C GLN A 249 -17.78 17.96 3.38
N ASN A 250 -17.12 18.32 2.27
CA ASN A 250 -16.95 17.48 1.07
C ASN A 250 -15.48 17.37 0.58
N ARG A 251 -15.22 16.38 -0.29
CA ARG A 251 -13.91 16.13 -0.92
C ARG A 251 -13.46 17.31 -1.81
N MET A 252 -12.27 17.86 -1.57
CA MET A 252 -11.60 18.80 -2.48
C MET A 252 -10.83 18.10 -3.58
N TYR A 253 -10.74 18.77 -4.73
CA TYR A 253 -9.89 18.37 -5.83
C TYR A 253 -8.79 19.41 -6.00
N PHE A 254 -7.55 18.96 -5.88
CA PHE A 254 -6.38 19.75 -6.22
C PHE A 254 -6.20 19.75 -7.73
N ASN A 255 -6.25 20.93 -8.35
CA ASN A 255 -6.12 21.10 -9.78
C ASN A 255 -5.01 22.10 -10.09
N MET A 256 -4.55 22.09 -11.34
CA MET A 256 -3.58 23.03 -11.87
C MET A 256 -4.20 23.79 -13.04
N MET A 257 -4.17 25.11 -12.99
CA MET A 257 -4.47 25.96 -14.15
C MET A 257 -3.14 26.45 -14.69
N GLY A 258 -2.63 25.77 -15.72
CA GLY A 258 -1.22 25.92 -16.12
C GLY A 258 -0.30 25.49 -14.98
N ASN A 259 0.48 26.42 -14.43
CA ASN A 259 1.38 26.20 -13.30
C ASN A 259 0.84 26.69 -11.95
N VAL A 260 -0.41 27.18 -11.91
CA VAL A 260 -1.01 27.73 -10.69
C VAL A 260 -1.89 26.67 -10.03
N PRO A 261 -1.57 26.23 -8.80
CA PRO A 261 -2.41 25.30 -8.06
C PRO A 261 -3.67 25.99 -7.56
N TYR A 262 -4.83 25.36 -7.75
CA TYR A 262 -6.09 25.81 -7.17
C TYR A 262 -6.88 24.62 -6.61
N LEU A 263 -7.65 24.88 -5.55
CA LEU A 263 -8.52 23.89 -4.93
C LEU A 263 -9.95 24.09 -5.42
N SER A 264 -10.60 23.03 -5.87
CA SER A 264 -12.02 23.06 -6.25
C SER A 264 -12.87 22.20 -5.31
N LEU A 265 -14.06 22.69 -4.99
CA LEU A 265 -15.06 21.99 -4.16
C LEU A 265 -15.86 20.94 -4.95
N ARG A 266 -15.88 21.08 -6.28
CA ARG A 266 -16.55 20.17 -7.21
C ARG A 266 -15.54 19.64 -8.21
N GLN A 267 -15.67 18.36 -8.56
CA GLN A 267 -14.91 17.79 -9.66
C GLN A 267 -15.46 18.38 -10.96
N ASP A 268 -14.61 18.92 -11.83
CA ASP A 268 -15.05 19.45 -13.12
C ASP A 268 -15.66 18.30 -13.96
N PRO A 269 -16.97 18.32 -14.25
CA PRO A 269 -17.63 17.24 -14.98
C PRO A 269 -17.06 17.03 -16.39
N LEU A 270 -16.42 18.04 -17.00
CA LEU A 270 -15.84 17.95 -18.34
C LEU A 270 -14.46 17.27 -18.37
N SER A 271 -13.83 17.05 -17.21
CA SER A 271 -12.57 16.30 -17.10
C SER A 271 -12.75 14.79 -17.32
N ARG A 272 -13.98 14.26 -17.20
CA ARG A 272 -14.29 12.87 -17.49
C ARG A 272 -14.34 12.65 -19.01
N LEU A 273 -13.50 11.74 -19.51
CA LEU A 273 -13.41 11.37 -20.93
C LEU A 273 -14.80 11.09 -21.57
N GLY A 274 -15.72 10.47 -20.83
CA GLY A 274 -17.10 10.21 -21.29
C GLY A 274 -17.92 11.47 -21.58
N ASN A 275 -17.80 12.51 -20.75
CA ASN A 275 -18.53 13.77 -20.95
C ASN A 275 -17.92 14.61 -22.08
N LYS A 276 -16.61 14.43 -22.35
CA LYS A 276 -15.92 15.06 -23.48
C LYS A 276 -16.36 14.50 -24.83
N MET A 277 -16.68 13.20 -24.88
CA MET A 277 -17.29 12.54 -26.05
C MET A 277 -18.72 13.01 -26.27
N LEU A 278 -19.54 13.05 -25.20
CA LEU A 278 -20.96 13.41 -25.29
C LEU A 278 -21.20 14.88 -25.67
N LYS A 279 -20.24 15.78 -25.42
CA LYS A 279 -20.31 17.19 -25.83
C LYS A 279 -19.78 17.44 -27.25
N ARG A 280 -19.05 16.48 -27.82
CA ARG A 280 -18.50 16.53 -29.19
C ARG A 280 -19.37 15.80 -30.22
N THR A 281 -20.43 15.14 -29.78
CA THR A 281 -21.46 14.53 -30.61
C THR A 281 -22.71 15.40 -30.51
#